data_AF-A0A524LAJ3-F1
#
_entry.id   AF-A0A524LAJ3-F1
#
_cell.length_a   1.000
_cell.length_b   1.000
_cell.length_c   1.000
_cell.angle_alpha   90.00
_cell.angle_beta   90.00
_cell.angle_gamma   90.00
#
_symmetry.space_group_name_H-M   'P 1'
#
loop_
_entity.id
_entity.type
_entity.pdbx_description
1 polymer ?
#
loop_
_entity_poly.entity_id
_entity_poly.type
_entity_poly.pdbx_seq_one_letter_code
_entity_poly.pdbx_strand_id
1 'polypeptide(L)'
;VLLVDDGNLGDLDALLHDLGSDVQRHSLAAVRALEPFPWPRRLFITTAQLACSLQLPEPAEDDGVVAIAIAEDASQTLSTMMRRLGFQYLVHRPIHPEALRLLLSKLLYRGLEQRRNERHPFGIEVSWRSGWAKQRGILVEISSTGCRLQTDRPLAPGARLRIAIPAEATGARRILLRGRVMRRDAVSTATPDTRHGLAVGFELLPARLQRRLDALLVRLARGPATLARSAPAPAPAPAAAIPLPRAIESQAPVVASPPVAERRQGPRVVLDREVVAVDEAATRAVHAPVGRDLSPGGMRVDPCPDLVLGGRLRLALYEPSASEPVLLTAEVVRDDGGAGLALRFVDLPPEIATQLGRIIAALPALESLRPEPRRIVLAELVAPRSVA
;
A
#
# COMPACT_ATOMS: atom_id res chain seq x y z
N VAL A 1 1.82 -24.93 -3.76
CA VAL A 1 1.86 -23.49 -4.08
C VAL A 1 2.60 -23.38 -5.39
N LEU A 2 2.11 -22.61 -6.36
CA LEU A 2 2.87 -22.37 -7.60
C LEU A 2 3.53 -21.00 -7.50
N LEU A 3 4.85 -20.96 -7.60
CA LEU A 3 5.64 -19.74 -7.65
C LEU A 3 6.28 -19.63 -9.03
N VAL A 4 5.96 -18.57 -9.76
CA VAL A 4 6.51 -18.30 -11.09
C VAL A 4 7.31 -17.03 -11.05
N ASP A 5 8.62 -17.15 -11.21
CA ASP A 5 9.53 -16.01 -11.15
C ASP A 5 10.70 -16.11 -12.13
N ASP A 6 11.47 -15.04 -12.19
CA ASP A 6 12.69 -14.84 -12.96
C ASP A 6 13.92 -14.82 -12.04
N GLY A 7 13.81 -15.40 -10.84
CA GLY A 7 14.84 -15.38 -9.80
C GLY A 7 14.62 -14.31 -8.71
N ASN A 8 13.69 -13.38 -8.90
CA ASN A 8 13.50 -12.23 -8.00
C ASN A 8 12.65 -12.52 -6.75
N LEU A 9 12.05 -13.70 -6.62
CA LEU A 9 11.17 -14.08 -5.50
C LEU A 9 11.79 -15.14 -4.58
N GLY A 10 13.12 -15.23 -4.51
CA GLY A 10 13.82 -16.21 -3.66
C GLY A 10 13.53 -16.05 -2.16
N ASP A 11 13.27 -14.83 -1.69
CA ASP A 11 12.79 -14.54 -0.34
C ASP A 11 11.38 -15.11 -0.05
N LEU A 12 10.46 -15.03 -1.02
CA LEU A 12 9.14 -15.64 -0.90
C LEU A 12 9.20 -17.17 -0.92
N ASP A 13 10.06 -17.73 -1.78
CA ASP A 13 10.31 -19.17 -1.86
C ASP A 13 10.80 -19.72 -0.51
N ALA A 14 11.79 -19.06 0.10
CA ALA A 14 12.28 -19.38 1.43
C ALA A 14 11.17 -19.26 2.50
N LEU A 15 10.38 -18.16 2.47
CA LEU A 15 9.26 -17.98 3.42
C LEU A 15 8.19 -19.05 3.29
N LEU A 16 7.86 -19.49 2.07
CA LEU A 16 6.87 -20.53 1.83
C LEU A 16 7.37 -21.90 2.31
N HIS A 17 8.64 -22.21 2.09
CA HIS A 17 9.28 -23.41 2.63
C HIS A 17 9.30 -23.40 4.17
N ASP A 18 9.64 -22.27 4.79
CA ASP A 18 9.58 -22.09 6.25
C ASP A 18 8.17 -22.25 6.82
N LEU A 19 7.14 -21.97 6.01
CA LEU A 19 5.74 -22.21 6.35
C LEU A 19 5.29 -23.67 6.11
N GLY A 20 6.20 -24.55 5.69
CA GLY A 20 5.93 -25.96 5.41
C GLY A 20 5.07 -26.18 4.17
N SER A 21 5.10 -25.23 3.22
CA SER A 21 4.37 -25.38 1.95
C SER A 21 5.16 -26.20 0.95
N ASP A 22 4.47 -27.08 0.23
CA ASP A 22 5.01 -27.69 -0.99
C ASP A 22 4.97 -26.66 -2.13
N VAL A 23 6.13 -26.12 -2.49
CA VAL A 23 6.29 -25.07 -3.50
C VAL A 23 6.80 -25.68 -4.79
N GLN A 24 6.01 -25.52 -5.84
CA GLN A 24 6.44 -25.79 -7.22
C GLN A 24 6.92 -24.47 -7.80
N ARG A 25 8.24 -24.36 -7.99
CA ARG A 25 8.85 -23.17 -8.57
C ARG A 25 9.14 -23.40 -10.04
N HIS A 26 8.66 -22.50 -10.90
CA HIS A 26 8.90 -22.57 -12.34
C HIS A 26 9.39 -21.23 -12.87
N SER A 27 10.30 -21.30 -13.85
CA SER A 27 10.67 -20.14 -14.64
C SER A 27 9.59 -19.83 -15.68
N LEU A 28 9.59 -18.59 -16.21
CA LEU A 28 8.69 -18.19 -17.30
C LEU A 28 8.75 -19.16 -18.49
N ALA A 29 9.95 -19.60 -18.88
CA ALA A 29 10.14 -20.52 -20.01
C ALA A 29 9.54 -21.90 -19.73
N ALA A 30 9.70 -22.41 -18.51
CA ALA A 30 9.13 -23.69 -18.12
C ALA A 30 7.60 -23.65 -18.11
N VAL A 31 7.01 -22.58 -17.60
CA VAL A 31 5.54 -22.41 -17.57
C VAL A 31 4.95 -22.33 -18.97
N ARG A 32 5.58 -21.60 -19.89
CA ARG A 32 5.10 -21.50 -21.28
C ARG A 32 5.12 -22.82 -22.04
N ALA A 33 5.95 -23.77 -21.62
CA ALA A 33 5.97 -25.11 -22.20
C ALA A 33 4.87 -26.03 -21.63
N LEU A 34 4.17 -25.62 -20.57
CA LEU A 34 3.09 -26.38 -19.94
C LEU A 34 1.73 -25.92 -20.49
N GLU A 35 1.19 -26.65 -21.45
CA GLU A 35 -0.19 -26.50 -21.91
C GLU A 35 -1.01 -27.74 -21.53
N PRO A 36 -2.10 -27.62 -20.74
CA PRO A 36 -2.65 -26.38 -20.17
C PRO A 36 -1.85 -25.84 -18.97
N PHE A 37 -2.03 -24.55 -18.66
CA PHE A 37 -1.41 -23.91 -17.50
C PHE A 37 -1.84 -24.61 -16.20
N PRO A 38 -0.89 -25.10 -15.37
CA PRO A 38 -1.21 -25.91 -14.20
C PRO A 38 -1.58 -25.04 -13.00
N TRP A 39 -2.82 -24.57 -12.94
CA TRP A 39 -3.29 -23.78 -11.78
C TRP A 39 -3.05 -24.55 -10.46
N PRO A 40 -2.37 -23.94 -9.47
CA PRO A 40 -2.21 -24.56 -8.16
C PRO A 40 -3.56 -24.60 -7.46
N ARG A 41 -3.79 -25.61 -6.62
CA ARG A 41 -5.04 -25.73 -5.84
C ARG A 41 -5.32 -24.61 -4.83
N ARG A 42 -4.40 -23.67 -4.61
CA ARG A 42 -4.49 -22.76 -3.45
C ARG A 42 -3.90 -21.38 -3.66
N LEU A 43 -2.64 -21.34 -4.05
CA LEU A 43 -1.87 -20.11 -4.03
C LEU A 43 -0.96 -20.07 -5.25
N PHE A 44 -1.16 -19.03 -6.04
CA PHE A 44 -0.34 -18.67 -7.18
C PHE A 44 0.38 -17.35 -6.86
N ILE A 45 1.69 -17.31 -7.04
CA ILE A 45 2.50 -16.12 -6.80
C ILE A 45 3.39 -15.88 -8.00
N THR A 46 3.42 -14.64 -8.49
CA THR A 46 4.34 -14.22 -9.53
C THR A 46 4.71 -12.75 -9.41
N THR A 47 5.68 -12.28 -10.18
CA THR A 47 5.93 -10.84 -10.31
C THR A 47 4.89 -10.22 -11.23
N ALA A 48 4.52 -8.97 -10.97
CA ALA A 48 3.52 -8.28 -11.78
C ALA A 48 3.95 -8.15 -13.25
N GLN A 49 5.26 -8.00 -13.51
CA GLN A 49 5.83 -8.00 -14.87
C GLN A 49 5.62 -9.33 -15.60
N LEU A 50 5.84 -10.45 -14.91
CA LEU A 50 5.63 -11.78 -15.49
C LEU A 50 4.15 -12.09 -15.69
N ALA A 51 3.28 -11.69 -14.76
CA ALA A 51 1.84 -11.82 -14.90
C ALA A 51 1.32 -11.20 -16.21
N CYS A 52 1.79 -9.99 -16.55
CA CYS A 52 1.45 -9.32 -17.81
C CYS A 52 1.94 -10.08 -19.05
N SER A 53 3.01 -10.87 -18.92
CA SER A 53 3.67 -11.56 -20.03
C SER A 53 3.20 -13.01 -20.24
N LEU A 54 2.52 -13.59 -19.25
CA LEU A 54 2.16 -15.01 -19.21
C LEU A 54 0.86 -15.35 -19.92
N GLN A 55 0.03 -14.37 -20.30
CA GLN A 55 -1.34 -14.60 -20.80
C GLN A 55 -2.07 -15.68 -19.97
N LEU A 56 -2.09 -15.48 -18.65
CA LEU A 56 -2.66 -16.46 -17.73
C LEU A 56 -4.14 -16.71 -18.08
N PRO A 57 -4.59 -17.98 -18.17
CA PRO A 57 -6.00 -18.26 -18.31
C PRO A 57 -6.76 -17.73 -17.09
N GLU A 58 -8.02 -17.31 -17.24
CA GLU A 58 -8.79 -16.86 -16.08
C GLU A 58 -8.90 -18.00 -15.06
N PRO A 59 -8.53 -17.79 -13.78
CA PRO A 59 -8.75 -18.79 -12.75
C PRO A 59 -10.26 -19.03 -12.64
N ALA A 60 -10.70 -20.29 -12.63
CA ALA A 60 -12.12 -20.55 -12.42
C ALA A 60 -12.52 -20.02 -11.04
N GLU A 61 -13.63 -19.28 -10.96
CA GLU A 61 -14.08 -18.61 -9.74
C GLU A 61 -14.22 -19.58 -8.55
N ASP A 62 -14.51 -20.85 -8.82
CA ASP A 62 -14.72 -21.90 -7.84
C ASP A 62 -13.44 -22.64 -7.38
N ASP A 63 -12.28 -22.42 -8.02
CA ASP A 63 -11.07 -23.20 -7.70
C ASP A 63 -10.44 -22.81 -6.36
N GLY A 64 -10.92 -21.72 -5.73
CA GLY A 64 -10.43 -21.25 -4.43
C GLY A 64 -8.96 -20.83 -4.45
N VAL A 65 -8.40 -20.60 -5.65
CA VAL A 65 -7.02 -20.16 -5.83
C VAL A 65 -6.91 -18.68 -5.53
N VAL A 66 -5.96 -18.32 -4.68
CA VAL A 66 -5.55 -16.95 -4.46
C VAL A 66 -4.31 -16.66 -5.29
N ALA A 67 -4.40 -15.67 -6.17
CA ALA A 67 -3.33 -15.14 -6.97
C ALA A 67 -2.76 -13.84 -6.35
N ILE A 68 -1.44 -13.82 -6.16
CA ILE A 68 -0.68 -12.69 -5.65
C ILE A 68 0.31 -12.22 -6.72
N ALA A 69 0.29 -10.93 -7.03
CA ALA A 69 1.30 -10.27 -7.82
C ALA A 69 2.26 -9.50 -6.90
N ILE A 70 3.57 -9.64 -7.12
CA ILE A 70 4.61 -8.85 -6.44
C ILE A 70 5.13 -7.78 -7.38
N ALA A 71 5.14 -6.52 -6.93
CA ALA A 71 5.58 -5.38 -7.72
C ALA A 71 6.67 -4.58 -6.97
N GLU A 72 7.65 -4.07 -7.71
CA GLU A 72 8.68 -3.18 -7.16
C GLU A 72 8.14 -1.75 -6.95
N ASP A 73 7.21 -1.33 -7.81
CA ASP A 73 6.61 0.01 -7.76
C ASP A 73 5.09 -0.05 -7.57
N ALA A 74 4.55 0.98 -6.94
CA ALA A 74 3.12 1.20 -6.84
C ALA A 74 2.59 1.99 -8.04
N SER A 75 1.65 1.41 -8.80
CA SER A 75 1.05 2.05 -9.97
C SER A 75 -0.41 1.61 -10.18
N GLN A 76 -1.32 2.57 -10.40
CA GLN A 76 -2.75 2.28 -10.65
C GLN A 76 -2.95 1.47 -11.93
N THR A 77 -2.17 1.74 -12.98
CA THR A 77 -2.22 0.98 -14.22
C THR A 77 -1.89 -0.48 -13.94
N LEU A 78 -0.91 -0.73 -13.07
CA LEU A 78 -0.55 -2.07 -12.65
C LEU A 78 -1.65 -2.71 -11.81
N SER A 79 -2.18 -2.05 -10.78
CA SER A 79 -3.29 -2.57 -9.97
C SER A 79 -4.53 -2.89 -10.80
N THR A 80 -4.90 -2.00 -11.73
CA THR A 80 -6.03 -2.19 -12.64
C THR A 80 -5.79 -3.37 -13.58
N MET A 81 -4.57 -3.50 -14.11
CA MET A 81 -4.17 -4.61 -14.96
C MET A 81 -4.18 -5.93 -14.19
N MET A 82 -3.62 -5.98 -12.97
CA MET A 82 -3.62 -7.17 -12.12
C MET A 82 -5.04 -7.57 -11.74
N ARG A 83 -5.92 -6.61 -11.42
CA ARG A 83 -7.35 -6.88 -11.14
C ARG A 83 -8.05 -7.47 -12.37
N ARG A 84 -7.79 -6.94 -13.57
CA ARG A 84 -8.32 -7.47 -14.83
C ARG A 84 -7.79 -8.88 -15.13
N LEU A 85 -6.56 -9.19 -14.72
CA LEU A 85 -5.97 -10.53 -14.81
C LEU A 85 -6.42 -11.48 -13.68
N GLY A 86 -7.39 -11.06 -12.85
CA GLY A 86 -7.96 -11.91 -11.81
C GLY A 86 -7.08 -12.08 -10.55
N PHE A 87 -6.10 -11.22 -10.32
CA PHE A 87 -5.33 -11.25 -9.06
C PHE A 87 -6.13 -10.69 -7.90
N GLN A 88 -6.02 -11.31 -6.72
CA GLN A 88 -6.71 -10.84 -5.50
C GLN A 88 -5.83 -9.94 -4.64
N TYR A 89 -4.51 -10.04 -4.76
CA TYR A 89 -3.55 -9.24 -3.99
C TYR A 89 -2.43 -8.70 -4.88
N LEU A 90 -2.07 -7.45 -4.66
CA LEU A 90 -0.85 -6.83 -5.18
C LEU A 90 0.02 -6.37 -4.02
N VAL A 91 1.23 -6.92 -3.93
CA VAL A 91 2.21 -6.63 -2.88
C VAL A 91 3.31 -5.75 -3.45
N HIS A 92 3.47 -4.54 -2.92
CA HIS A 92 4.56 -3.65 -3.28
C HIS A 92 5.77 -3.86 -2.38
N ARG A 93 6.96 -3.90 -3.00
CA ARG A 93 8.23 -3.88 -2.31
C ARG A 93 8.71 -2.44 -2.05
N PRO A 94 9.49 -2.19 -0.98
CA PRO A 94 9.88 -3.15 0.06
C PRO A 94 8.74 -3.45 1.05
N ILE A 95 8.56 -4.72 1.41
CA ILE A 95 7.60 -5.18 2.44
C ILE A 95 8.35 -5.83 3.61
N HIS A 96 7.84 -5.66 4.83
CA HIS A 96 8.40 -6.33 6.00
C HIS A 96 8.22 -7.86 5.89
N PRO A 97 9.27 -8.69 6.03
CA PRO A 97 9.19 -10.15 5.87
C PRO A 97 8.13 -10.81 6.74
N GLU A 98 7.98 -10.37 7.99
CA GLU A 98 6.93 -10.91 8.88
C GLU A 98 5.50 -10.57 8.45
N ALA A 99 5.28 -9.38 7.86
CA ALA A 99 3.95 -9.02 7.36
C ALA A 99 3.58 -9.90 6.16
N LEU A 100 4.56 -10.13 5.28
CA LEU A 100 4.42 -11.06 4.15
C LEU A 100 4.21 -12.49 4.64
N ARG A 101 5.00 -12.96 5.61
CA ARG A 101 4.85 -14.28 6.25
C ARG A 101 3.44 -14.46 6.84
N LEU A 102 2.92 -13.46 7.53
CA LEU A 102 1.55 -13.50 8.06
C LEU A 102 0.50 -13.57 6.96
N LEU A 103 0.63 -12.76 5.91
CA LEU A 103 -0.26 -12.79 4.75
C LEU A 103 -0.27 -14.20 4.14
N LEU A 104 0.90 -14.75 3.83
CA LEU A 104 1.05 -16.10 3.28
C LEU A 104 0.47 -17.16 4.21
N SER A 105 0.76 -17.07 5.52
CA SER A 105 0.22 -18.00 6.52
C SER A 105 -1.31 -17.96 6.57
N LYS A 106 -1.93 -16.78 6.48
CA LYS A 106 -3.39 -16.62 6.43
C LYS A 106 -3.97 -17.28 5.18
N LEU A 107 -3.35 -17.04 4.02
CA LEU A 107 -3.81 -17.59 2.74
C LEU A 107 -3.61 -19.11 2.63
N LEU A 108 -2.61 -19.65 3.34
CA LEU A 108 -2.31 -21.09 3.39
C LEU A 108 -3.06 -21.84 4.49
N TYR A 109 -3.75 -21.17 5.40
CA TYR A 109 -4.50 -21.83 6.47
C TYR A 109 -5.72 -22.58 5.91
N ARG A 110 -5.93 -23.84 6.33
CA ARG A 110 -7.10 -24.69 5.95
C ARG A 110 -8.13 -24.86 7.06
N GLY A 111 -7.78 -24.47 8.28
CA GLY A 111 -8.66 -24.68 9.42
C GLY A 111 -9.82 -23.69 9.42
N LEU A 112 -10.86 -24.01 10.18
CA LEU A 112 -11.81 -23.02 10.61
C LEU A 112 -11.06 -22.00 11.47
N GLU A 113 -11.12 -20.72 11.08
CA GLU A 113 -10.55 -19.64 11.87
C GLU A 113 -11.25 -19.61 13.24
N GLN A 114 -10.57 -20.11 14.27
CA GLN A 114 -11.12 -20.20 15.63
C GLN A 114 -11.14 -18.84 16.33
N ARG A 115 -10.48 -17.83 15.74
CA ARG A 115 -10.39 -16.49 16.33
C ARG A 115 -11.71 -15.75 16.08
N ARG A 116 -12.30 -15.25 17.16
CA ARG A 116 -13.49 -14.38 17.10
C ARG A 116 -13.24 -13.03 16.45
N ASN A 117 -11.99 -12.54 16.49
CA ASN A 117 -11.61 -11.24 15.96
C ASN A 117 -10.57 -11.40 14.87
N GLU A 118 -10.82 -10.76 13.73
CA GLU A 118 -9.87 -10.70 12.63
C GLU A 118 -8.58 -9.98 13.08
N ARG A 119 -7.43 -10.52 12.63
CA ARG A 119 -6.12 -9.92 12.84
C ARG A 119 -5.62 -9.36 11.51
N HIS A 120 -5.16 -8.13 11.56
CA HIS A 120 -4.63 -7.45 10.39
C HIS A 120 -3.09 -7.41 10.49
N PRO A 121 -2.37 -7.83 9.43
CA PRO A 121 -0.94 -7.64 9.37
C PRO A 121 -0.64 -6.14 9.40
N PHE A 122 0.37 -5.73 10.16
CA PHE A 122 0.70 -4.31 10.34
C PHE A 122 2.15 -4.00 9.96
N GLY A 123 3.11 -4.77 10.45
CA GLY A 123 4.50 -4.75 9.99
C GLY A 123 5.28 -3.45 10.27
N ILE A 124 4.85 -2.64 11.24
CA ILE A 124 5.48 -1.34 11.53
C ILE A 124 6.34 -1.41 12.78
N GLU A 125 7.32 -0.51 12.87
CA GLU A 125 8.03 -0.29 14.10
C GLU A 125 7.20 0.53 15.10
N VAL A 126 7.20 0.08 16.35
CA VAL A 126 6.52 0.74 17.47
C VAL A 126 7.48 0.90 18.64
N SER A 127 7.19 1.87 19.50
CA SER A 127 7.84 1.95 20.81
C SER A 127 6.97 1.27 21.85
N TRP A 128 7.59 0.56 22.78
CA TRP A 128 6.88 -0.09 23.86
C TRP A 128 7.63 0.08 25.19
N ARG A 129 6.93 -0.11 26.30
CA ARG A 129 7.49 0.03 27.64
C ARG A 129 6.97 -1.05 28.57
N SER A 130 7.89 -1.71 29.29
CA SER A 130 7.59 -2.56 30.45
C SER A 130 8.32 -1.98 31.66
N GLY A 131 7.58 -1.71 32.75
CA GLY A 131 8.10 -0.93 33.88
C GLY A 131 8.63 0.44 33.43
N TRP A 132 9.91 0.72 33.72
CA TRP A 132 10.54 2.00 33.40
C TRP A 132 11.26 2.03 32.05
N ALA A 133 11.58 0.87 31.46
CA ALA A 133 12.41 0.77 30.27
C ALA A 133 11.59 0.94 28.98
N LYS A 134 11.94 1.97 28.18
CA LYS A 134 11.40 2.16 26.82
C LYS A 134 12.24 1.36 25.83
N GLN A 135 11.57 0.65 24.93
CA GLN A 135 12.18 -0.21 23.92
C GLN A 135 11.49 0.00 22.56
N ARG A 136 12.11 -0.54 21.51
CA ARG A 136 11.54 -0.60 20.15
C ARG A 136 11.19 -2.06 19.82
N GLY A 137 10.30 -2.24 18.86
CA GLY A 137 9.88 -3.56 18.40
C GLY A 137 9.00 -3.43 17.17
N ILE A 138 8.75 -4.54 16.48
CA ILE A 138 7.89 -4.57 15.30
C ILE A 138 6.50 -5.05 15.71
N LEU A 139 5.47 -4.26 15.43
CA LEU A 139 4.08 -4.66 15.60
C LEU A 139 3.66 -5.46 14.36
N VAL A 140 3.65 -6.78 14.50
CA VAL A 140 3.52 -7.73 13.40
C VAL A 140 2.07 -7.84 12.93
N GLU A 141 1.13 -8.00 13.87
CA GLU A 141 -0.32 -7.99 13.62
C GLU A 141 -1.07 -7.27 14.75
N ILE A 142 -2.26 -6.77 14.45
CA ILE A 142 -3.14 -6.11 15.41
C ILE A 142 -4.61 -6.49 15.17
N SER A 143 -5.39 -6.59 16.24
CA SER A 143 -6.84 -6.75 16.23
C SER A 143 -7.50 -5.80 17.22
N SER A 144 -8.82 -5.89 17.37
CA SER A 144 -9.59 -5.09 18.33
C SER A 144 -9.26 -5.41 19.79
N THR A 145 -8.73 -6.61 20.07
CA THR A 145 -8.50 -7.13 21.43
C THR A 145 -7.05 -7.46 21.75
N GLY A 146 -6.13 -7.36 20.79
CA GLY A 146 -4.73 -7.67 21.04
C GLY A 146 -3.83 -7.41 19.84
N CYS A 147 -2.56 -7.75 20.00
CA CYS A 147 -1.57 -7.66 18.93
C CYS A 147 -0.45 -8.68 19.12
N ARG A 148 0.38 -8.82 18.08
CA ARG A 148 1.64 -9.56 18.14
C ARG A 148 2.80 -8.59 17.97
N LEU A 149 3.72 -8.62 18.93
CA LEU A 149 4.88 -7.74 18.97
C LEU A 149 6.16 -8.57 18.86
N GLN A 150 7.07 -8.20 17.97
CA GLN A 150 8.39 -8.81 17.86
C GLN A 150 9.43 -7.89 18.51
N THR A 151 10.23 -8.42 19.42
CA THR A 151 11.15 -7.64 20.27
C THR A 151 12.50 -8.33 20.43
N ASP A 152 13.56 -7.56 20.68
CA ASP A 152 14.90 -8.11 20.95
C ASP A 152 15.05 -8.59 22.40
N ARG A 153 14.10 -8.23 23.27
CA ARG A 153 14.08 -8.67 24.67
C ARG A 153 12.86 -9.53 24.96
N PRO A 154 13.03 -10.66 25.65
CA PRO A 154 11.90 -11.48 26.05
C PRO A 154 11.14 -10.78 27.19
N LEU A 155 9.83 -10.99 27.21
CA LEU A 155 8.97 -10.66 28.35
C LEU A 155 8.26 -11.94 28.81
N ALA A 156 8.15 -12.09 30.13
CA ALA A 156 7.42 -13.21 30.72
C ALA A 156 5.91 -13.08 30.43
N PRO A 157 5.19 -14.20 30.24
CA PRO A 157 3.73 -14.20 30.26
C PRO A 157 3.19 -13.51 31.53
N GLY A 158 2.11 -12.76 31.40
CA GLY A 158 1.52 -11.92 32.44
C GLY A 158 2.13 -10.51 32.56
N ALA A 159 3.31 -10.26 32.00
CA ALA A 159 3.94 -8.94 32.06
C ALA A 159 3.08 -7.86 31.39
N ARG A 160 2.93 -6.71 32.07
CA ARG A 160 2.21 -5.55 31.55
C ARG A 160 3.13 -4.72 30.65
N LEU A 161 2.62 -4.27 29.52
CA LEU A 161 3.31 -3.32 28.65
C LEU A 161 2.39 -2.23 28.09
N ARG A 162 3.01 -1.12 27.71
CA ARG A 162 2.38 -0.02 26.96
C ARG A 162 2.99 0.01 25.57
N ILE A 163 2.19 -0.06 24.53
CA ILE A 163 2.61 -0.01 23.13
C ILE A 163 2.14 1.32 22.54
N ALA A 164 3.06 2.08 21.97
CA ALA A 164 2.79 3.34 21.31
C ALA A 164 2.94 3.17 19.79
N ILE A 165 1.81 3.17 19.10
CA ILE A 165 1.72 3.18 17.64
C ILE A 165 1.95 4.63 17.16
N PRO A 166 2.94 4.86 16.29
CA PRO A 166 3.32 6.20 15.82
C PRO A 166 2.19 6.86 15.02
N ALA A 167 2.19 8.20 15.01
CA ALA A 167 1.16 9.02 14.36
C ALA A 167 1.11 8.79 12.83
N GLU A 168 2.28 8.55 12.26
CA GLU A 168 2.54 8.25 10.85
C GLU A 168 1.80 6.99 10.42
N ALA A 169 1.85 5.93 11.25
CA ALA A 169 1.17 4.67 10.94
C ALA A 169 -0.31 4.68 11.31
N THR A 170 -0.70 5.45 12.34
CA THR A 170 -2.11 5.68 12.62
C THR A 170 -2.74 6.66 11.66
N GLY A 171 -1.94 7.33 10.82
CA GLY A 171 -2.36 8.46 10.02
C GLY A 171 -3.31 9.31 10.84
N ALA A 172 -2.90 9.71 12.05
CA ALA A 172 -3.66 10.47 13.05
C ALA A 172 -2.75 10.75 14.25
N ARG A 173 -3.34 11.01 15.43
CA ARG A 173 -2.58 11.03 16.68
C ARG A 173 -2.02 9.63 16.99
N ARG A 174 -0.90 9.60 17.72
CA ARG A 174 -0.36 8.36 18.31
C ARG A 174 -1.44 7.59 19.08
N ILE A 175 -1.47 6.27 18.94
CA ILE A 175 -2.37 5.38 19.71
C ILE A 175 -1.53 4.70 20.79
N LEU A 176 -1.96 4.81 22.05
CA LEU A 176 -1.28 4.20 23.19
C LEU A 176 -2.13 3.07 23.76
N LEU A 177 -1.70 1.84 23.50
CA LEU A 177 -2.39 0.61 23.92
C LEU A 177 -1.73 0.09 25.21
N ARG A 178 -2.56 -0.38 26.14
CA ARG A 178 -2.11 -1.11 27.33
C ARG A 178 -2.49 -2.57 27.15
N GLY A 179 -1.58 -3.47 27.50
CA GLY A 179 -1.83 -4.89 27.37
C GLY A 179 -0.94 -5.74 28.26
N ARG A 180 -1.21 -7.03 28.24
CA ARG A 180 -0.44 -8.06 28.94
C ARG A 180 0.05 -9.10 27.96
N VAL A 181 1.27 -9.58 28.17
CA VAL A 181 1.80 -10.72 27.42
C VAL A 181 0.97 -11.95 27.78
N MET A 182 0.22 -12.49 26.83
CA MET A 182 -0.58 -13.70 27.00
C MET A 182 0.31 -14.94 26.86
N ARG A 183 1.20 -14.91 25.87
CA ARG A 183 2.20 -15.96 25.63
C ARG A 183 3.38 -15.40 24.84
N ARG A 184 4.49 -16.12 24.91
CA ARG A 184 5.65 -15.93 24.06
C ARG A 184 5.63 -17.00 22.97
N ASP A 185 5.83 -16.60 21.73
CA ASP A 185 5.96 -17.55 20.64
C ASP A 185 7.39 -18.13 20.63
N ALA A 186 7.52 -19.35 20.11
CA ALA A 186 8.83 -19.94 19.89
C ALA A 186 9.65 -19.04 18.98
N VAL A 187 10.93 -18.84 19.34
CA VAL A 187 11.86 -18.09 18.50
C VAL A 187 12.01 -18.87 17.21
N SER A 188 11.73 -18.22 16.07
CA SER A 188 12.01 -18.81 14.76
C SER A 188 13.54 -18.89 14.64
N THR A 189 14.09 -20.10 14.65
CA THR A 189 15.54 -20.35 14.57
C THR A 189 16.13 -20.03 13.19
N ALA A 190 15.29 -19.68 12.21
CA ALA A 190 15.69 -19.43 10.82
C ALA A 190 16.54 -18.17 10.63
N THR A 191 16.49 -17.20 11.56
CA THR A 191 17.29 -15.97 11.47
C THR A 191 18.27 -15.84 12.63
N PRO A 192 19.53 -15.44 12.39
CA PRO A 192 20.55 -15.27 13.43
C PRO A 192 20.20 -14.17 14.45
N ASP A 193 19.27 -13.26 14.10
CA ASP A 193 18.76 -12.23 15.00
C ASP A 193 17.68 -12.85 15.92
N THR A 194 18.02 -13.05 17.19
CA THR A 194 17.17 -13.77 18.16
C THR A 194 16.00 -12.88 18.60
N ARG A 195 15.01 -12.71 17.73
CA ARG A 195 13.82 -11.92 18.02
C ARG A 195 12.75 -12.76 18.70
N HIS A 196 12.10 -12.18 19.69
CA HIS A 196 11.03 -12.82 20.47
C HIS A 196 9.66 -12.35 20.00
N GLY A 197 8.79 -13.29 19.65
CA GLY A 197 7.38 -13.00 19.40
C GLY A 197 6.58 -12.96 20.71
N LEU A 198 5.83 -11.89 20.94
CA LEU A 198 4.98 -11.69 22.10
C LEU A 198 3.53 -11.54 21.63
N ALA A 199 2.65 -12.44 22.07
CA ALA A 199 1.20 -12.26 21.90
C ALA A 199 0.68 -11.41 23.07
N VAL A 200 0.12 -10.25 22.77
CA VAL A 200 -0.31 -9.26 23.77
C VAL A 200 -1.83 -9.12 23.70
N GLY A 201 -2.51 -9.36 24.82
CA GLY A 201 -3.93 -9.06 24.98
C GLY A 201 -4.11 -7.65 25.51
N PHE A 202 -5.00 -6.85 24.91
CA PHE A 202 -5.27 -5.50 25.38
C PHE A 202 -6.07 -5.53 26.68
N GLU A 203 -5.74 -4.62 27.59
CA GLU A 203 -6.60 -4.30 28.72
C GLU A 203 -7.85 -3.56 28.21
N LEU A 204 -8.90 -3.44 29.03
CA LEU A 204 -10.14 -2.77 28.65
C LEU A 204 -9.85 -1.36 28.10
N LEU A 205 -10.15 -1.17 26.80
CA LEU A 205 -9.88 0.08 26.11
C LEU A 205 -11.04 1.06 26.37
N PRO A 206 -10.76 2.33 26.76
CA PRO A 206 -11.80 3.35 26.79
C PRO A 206 -12.47 3.48 25.43
N ALA A 207 -13.79 3.73 25.38
CA ALA A 207 -14.57 3.76 24.13
C ALA A 207 -13.98 4.70 23.05
N ARG A 208 -13.38 5.82 23.45
CA ARG A 208 -12.67 6.73 22.53
C ARG A 208 -11.43 6.09 21.90
N LEU A 209 -10.67 5.31 22.67
CA LEU A 209 -9.48 4.60 22.18
C LEU A 209 -9.88 3.41 21.32
N GLN A 210 -10.94 2.68 21.69
CA GLN A 210 -11.52 1.60 20.89
C GLN A 210 -11.91 2.10 19.50
N ARG A 211 -12.71 3.18 19.40
CA ARG A 211 -13.10 3.76 18.09
C ARG A 211 -11.91 4.13 17.21
N ARG A 212 -10.81 4.62 17.81
CA ARG A 212 -9.58 4.95 17.07
C ARG A 212 -8.84 3.70 16.60
N LEU A 213 -8.83 2.64 17.41
CA LEU A 213 -8.29 1.36 17.03
C LEU A 213 -9.14 0.73 15.90
N ASP A 214 -10.46 0.74 16.02
CA ASP A 214 -11.36 0.21 14.99
C ASP A 214 -11.19 0.94 13.66
N ALA A 215 -11.07 2.28 13.67
CA ALA A 215 -10.77 3.07 12.48
C ALA A 215 -9.41 2.69 11.85
N LEU A 216 -8.39 2.41 12.67
CA LEU A 216 -7.12 1.89 12.21
C LEU A 216 -7.28 0.51 11.56
N LEU A 217 -8.04 -0.41 12.18
CA LEU A 217 -8.25 -1.77 11.65
C LEU A 217 -9.00 -1.76 10.33
N VAL A 218 -10.04 -0.93 10.20
CA VAL A 218 -10.76 -0.73 8.93
C VAL A 218 -9.82 -0.25 7.83
N ARG A 219 -8.86 0.64 8.16
CA ARG A 219 -7.85 1.06 7.19
C ARG A 219 -6.89 -0.06 6.83
N LEU A 220 -6.45 -0.86 7.80
CA LEU A 220 -5.55 -1.99 7.58
C LEU A 220 -6.20 -3.16 6.83
N ALA A 221 -7.53 -3.28 6.89
CA ALA A 221 -8.27 -4.23 6.06
C ALA A 221 -8.04 -3.97 4.55
N ARG A 222 -7.74 -2.73 4.16
CA ARG A 222 -7.37 -2.36 2.79
C ARG A 222 -5.93 -2.77 2.41
N GLY A 223 -5.07 -2.93 3.41
CA GLY A 223 -3.70 -3.48 3.30
C GLY A 223 -2.74 -3.04 4.44
N PRO A 224 -1.69 -3.81 4.76
CA PRO A 224 -0.61 -3.45 5.67
C PRO A 224 0.09 -2.14 5.30
N ALA A 225 0.69 -1.52 6.32
CA ALA A 225 1.46 -0.31 6.16
C ALA A 225 2.76 -0.57 5.39
N THR A 226 3.11 0.37 4.51
CA THR A 226 4.40 0.48 3.84
C THR A 226 5.48 0.71 4.88
N LEU A 227 6.60 -0.01 4.78
CA LEU A 227 7.79 0.41 5.50
C LEU A 227 8.24 1.75 4.91
N ALA A 228 8.40 2.76 5.75
CA ALA A 228 9.12 3.96 5.34
C ALA A 228 10.49 3.48 4.87
N ARG A 229 10.79 3.67 3.58
CA ARG A 229 12.10 3.34 3.01
C ARG A 229 13.12 4.05 3.87
N SER A 230 13.87 3.31 4.69
CA SER A 230 14.95 3.91 5.47
C SER A 230 15.82 4.64 4.47
N ALA A 231 15.91 5.96 4.57
CA ALA A 231 16.71 6.75 3.66
C ALA A 231 18.10 6.08 3.61
N PRO A 232 18.62 5.74 2.41
CA PRO A 232 19.94 5.14 2.33
C PRO A 232 20.91 6.05 3.07
N ALA A 233 21.74 5.47 3.94
CA ALA A 233 22.83 6.20 4.56
C ALA A 233 23.60 6.95 3.45
N PRO A 234 23.95 8.23 3.65
CA PRO A 234 24.59 9.02 2.60
C PRO A 234 25.78 8.26 2.05
N ALA A 235 25.73 7.95 0.75
CA ALA A 235 26.79 7.20 0.09
C ALA A 235 28.11 7.97 0.27
N PRO A 236 29.23 7.29 0.56
CA PRO A 236 30.54 7.94 0.53
C PRO A 236 30.74 8.57 -0.85
N ALA A 237 31.23 9.82 -0.86
CA ALA A 237 31.40 10.60 -2.07
C ALA A 237 32.19 9.82 -3.14
N PRO A 238 31.75 9.81 -4.41
CA PRO A 238 32.45 9.09 -5.46
C PRO A 238 33.84 9.73 -5.68
N ALA A 239 34.87 8.89 -5.65
CA ALA A 239 36.22 9.27 -6.06
C ALA A 239 36.19 9.68 -7.55
N ALA A 240 36.86 10.79 -7.85
CA ALA A 240 36.90 11.41 -9.17
C ALA A 240 37.38 10.42 -10.25
N ALA A 241 36.54 10.18 -11.25
CA ALA A 241 36.87 9.36 -12.41
C ALA A 241 37.71 10.18 -13.42
N ILE A 242 38.79 9.55 -13.90
CA ILE A 242 39.69 10.04 -14.96
C ILE A 242 38.95 9.99 -16.31
N PRO A 243 39.07 11.01 -17.19
CA PRO A 243 38.38 11.01 -18.48
C PRO A 243 39.13 10.16 -19.53
N LEU A 244 38.40 9.29 -20.22
CA LEU A 244 38.86 8.60 -21.43
C LEU A 244 38.51 9.42 -22.69
N PRO A 245 39.31 9.34 -23.77
CA PRO A 245 39.11 10.10 -25.00
C PRO A 245 38.01 9.50 -25.89
N ARG A 246 37.23 10.41 -26.50
CA ARG A 246 36.15 10.09 -27.45
C ARG A 246 36.71 9.76 -28.84
N ALA A 247 36.34 8.59 -29.36
CA ALA A 247 36.40 8.30 -30.78
C ALA A 247 35.06 8.68 -31.44
N ILE A 248 35.17 9.37 -32.58
CA ILE A 248 34.08 9.81 -33.44
C ILE A 248 33.80 8.68 -34.43
N GLU A 249 32.55 8.22 -34.52
CA GLU A 249 32.07 7.59 -35.75
C GLU A 249 30.60 7.93 -35.98
N SER A 250 30.34 8.37 -37.20
CA SER A 250 29.13 9.03 -37.66
C SER A 250 28.30 8.03 -38.46
N GLN A 251 27.05 7.78 -38.05
CA GLN A 251 26.05 7.16 -38.91
C GLN A 251 24.71 7.88 -38.72
N ALA A 252 24.10 8.26 -39.85
CA ALA A 252 22.85 8.99 -39.93
C ALA A 252 21.65 8.09 -39.60
N PRO A 253 20.68 8.54 -38.77
CA PRO A 253 19.49 7.75 -38.48
C PRO A 253 18.36 8.06 -39.45
N VAL A 254 17.66 6.98 -39.81
CA VAL A 254 16.34 6.96 -40.44
C VAL A 254 15.31 7.63 -39.53
N VAL A 255 14.52 8.55 -40.09
CA VAL A 255 13.49 9.32 -39.38
C VAL A 255 12.30 8.42 -39.04
N ALA A 256 12.33 7.84 -37.85
CA ALA A 256 11.13 7.37 -37.16
C ALA A 256 10.61 8.51 -36.26
N SER A 257 9.31 8.79 -36.33
CA SER A 257 8.66 9.74 -35.42
C SER A 257 9.02 9.40 -33.97
N PRO A 258 9.58 10.35 -33.18
CA PRO A 258 10.02 10.04 -31.84
C PRO A 258 8.83 9.60 -30.99
N PRO A 259 8.98 8.54 -30.16
CA PRO A 259 7.99 8.28 -29.12
C PRO A 259 7.84 9.54 -28.29
N VAL A 260 6.59 9.97 -28.06
CA VAL A 260 6.27 11.17 -27.28
C VAL A 260 6.99 11.06 -25.94
N ALA A 261 8.10 11.79 -25.81
CA ALA A 261 8.96 11.74 -24.65
C ALA A 261 8.13 12.03 -23.40
N GLU A 262 8.30 11.20 -22.38
CA GLU A 262 7.60 11.28 -21.11
C GLU A 262 7.97 12.59 -20.40
N ARG A 263 7.18 13.65 -20.61
CA ARG A 263 7.40 15.00 -20.03
C ARG A 263 7.17 15.07 -18.50
N ARG A 264 7.21 13.94 -17.80
CA ARG A 264 6.76 13.86 -16.39
C ARG A 264 7.88 14.32 -15.45
N GLN A 265 7.53 15.22 -14.52
CA GLN A 265 8.47 15.83 -13.57
C GLN A 265 8.52 15.11 -12.20
N GLY A 266 7.78 14.02 -12.00
CA GLY A 266 7.83 13.29 -10.72
C GLY A 266 6.95 12.03 -10.65
N PRO A 267 7.15 11.21 -9.60
CA PRO A 267 6.38 9.99 -9.36
C PRO A 267 4.92 10.32 -9.01
N ARG A 268 4.00 9.45 -9.46
CA ARG A 268 2.58 9.48 -9.08
C ARG A 268 2.29 8.31 -8.16
N VAL A 269 1.41 8.49 -7.19
CA VAL A 269 0.99 7.44 -6.26
C VAL A 269 -0.53 7.31 -6.27
N VAL A 270 -1.00 6.08 -6.05
CA VAL A 270 -2.41 5.73 -6.15
C VAL A 270 -3.21 6.40 -5.05
N LEU A 271 -4.07 7.35 -5.44
CA LEU A 271 -5.17 7.80 -4.62
C LEU A 271 -6.43 7.13 -5.15
N ASP A 272 -7.21 6.47 -4.31
CA ASP A 272 -8.56 6.00 -4.64
C ASP A 272 -9.48 6.44 -3.52
N ARG A 273 -9.69 7.76 -3.48
CA ARG A 273 -10.41 8.44 -2.41
C ARG A 273 -11.23 9.57 -2.98
N GLU A 274 -12.36 9.79 -2.35
CA GLU A 274 -13.19 10.96 -2.60
C GLU A 274 -12.37 12.24 -2.33
N VAL A 275 -12.37 13.12 -3.31
CA VAL A 275 -11.81 14.46 -3.22
C VAL A 275 -12.96 15.43 -3.30
N VAL A 276 -13.03 16.34 -2.34
CA VAL A 276 -14.13 17.31 -2.31
C VAL A 276 -13.69 18.55 -3.07
N ALA A 277 -14.34 18.82 -4.19
CA ALA A 277 -14.29 20.11 -4.84
C ALA A 277 -15.14 21.08 -4.03
N VAL A 278 -14.55 22.17 -3.55
CA VAL A 278 -15.23 23.19 -2.74
C VAL A 278 -15.36 24.49 -3.52
N ASP A 279 -16.34 25.31 -3.14
CA ASP A 279 -16.53 26.64 -3.70
C ASP A 279 -15.34 27.57 -3.40
N GLU A 280 -15.33 28.76 -4.00
CA GLU A 280 -14.23 29.72 -3.84
C GLU A 280 -14.00 30.10 -2.36
N ALA A 281 -15.07 30.17 -1.57
CA ALA A 281 -15.02 30.43 -0.14
C ALA A 281 -14.53 29.22 0.69
N ALA A 282 -14.40 28.04 0.09
CA ALA A 282 -14.14 26.75 0.76
C ALA A 282 -15.15 26.43 1.88
N THR A 283 -16.39 26.90 1.72
CA THR A 283 -17.48 26.71 2.69
C THR A 283 -18.44 25.60 2.30
N ARG A 284 -18.52 25.29 1.00
CA ARG A 284 -19.49 24.30 0.48
C ARG A 284 -18.81 23.34 -0.48
N ALA A 285 -19.11 22.05 -0.32
CA ALA A 285 -18.79 21.04 -1.30
C ALA A 285 -19.68 21.24 -2.53
N VAL A 286 -19.06 21.39 -3.70
CA VAL A 286 -19.75 21.52 -4.99
C VAL A 286 -19.81 20.17 -5.68
N HIS A 287 -18.70 19.42 -5.67
CA HIS A 287 -18.60 18.08 -6.22
C HIS A 287 -17.72 17.19 -5.34
N ALA A 288 -17.91 15.87 -5.43
CA ALA A 288 -17.08 14.91 -4.71
C ALA A 288 -16.57 13.80 -5.64
N PRO A 289 -15.77 14.13 -6.67
CA PRO A 289 -15.22 13.12 -7.55
C PRO A 289 -14.21 12.23 -6.82
N VAL A 290 -14.01 11.01 -7.32
CA VAL A 290 -12.94 10.13 -6.82
C VAL A 290 -11.61 10.60 -7.43
N GLY A 291 -10.69 11.03 -6.58
CA GLY A 291 -9.33 11.38 -6.96
C GLY A 291 -8.51 10.13 -7.26
N ARG A 292 -7.68 10.23 -8.29
CA ARG A 292 -6.80 9.22 -8.88
C ARG A 292 -5.41 9.79 -9.14
N ASP A 293 -4.40 8.92 -9.18
CA ASP A 293 -3.02 9.26 -9.61
C ASP A 293 -2.46 10.58 -9.03
N LEU A 294 -2.36 10.65 -7.70
CA LEU A 294 -1.88 11.84 -7.02
C LEU A 294 -0.37 12.01 -7.21
N SER A 295 0.06 13.21 -7.59
CA SER A 295 1.46 13.59 -7.74
C SER A 295 1.71 14.95 -7.11
N PRO A 296 2.97 15.38 -6.91
CA PRO A 296 3.25 16.70 -6.37
C PRO A 296 2.66 17.87 -7.19
N GLY A 297 2.46 17.68 -8.50
CA GLY A 297 2.02 18.74 -9.42
C GLY A 297 0.59 18.61 -9.94
N GLY A 298 -0.14 17.57 -9.55
CA GLY A 298 -1.48 17.33 -10.06
C GLY A 298 -2.04 15.97 -9.70
N MET A 299 -3.27 15.71 -10.15
CA MET A 299 -3.94 14.43 -10.00
C MET A 299 -4.92 14.19 -11.15
N ARG A 300 -5.48 12.99 -11.24
CA ARG A 300 -6.67 12.72 -12.06
C ARG A 300 -7.89 12.65 -11.15
N VAL A 301 -9.07 12.90 -11.67
CA VAL A 301 -10.34 12.66 -10.98
C VAL A 301 -11.29 11.92 -11.90
N ASP A 302 -12.27 11.20 -11.36
CA ASP A 302 -13.32 10.59 -12.17
C ASP A 302 -14.07 11.63 -13.03
N PRO A 303 -14.64 11.22 -14.18
CA PRO A 303 -15.40 12.13 -15.05
C PRO A 303 -16.49 12.85 -14.25
N CYS A 304 -16.53 14.17 -14.36
CA CYS A 304 -17.50 15.02 -13.68
C CYS A 304 -18.08 16.00 -14.70
N PRO A 305 -19.38 15.89 -15.07
CA PRO A 305 -19.98 16.70 -16.13
C PRO A 305 -19.87 18.21 -15.92
N ASP A 306 -19.78 18.63 -14.67
CA ASP A 306 -19.75 20.04 -14.29
C ASP A 306 -18.33 20.65 -14.34
N LEU A 307 -17.30 19.81 -14.53
CA LEU A 307 -15.92 20.26 -14.67
C LEU A 307 -15.53 20.37 -16.14
N VAL A 308 -15.24 21.60 -16.57
CA VAL A 308 -14.83 21.91 -17.95
C VAL A 308 -13.32 22.11 -18.06
N LEU A 309 -12.75 21.84 -19.23
CA LEU A 309 -11.35 22.16 -19.55
C LEU A 309 -11.05 23.64 -19.29
N GLY A 310 -9.92 23.93 -18.66
CA GLY A 310 -9.52 25.25 -18.18
C GLY A 310 -10.23 25.71 -16.91
N GLY A 311 -11.25 24.97 -16.45
CA GLY A 311 -11.97 25.25 -15.21
C GLY A 311 -11.03 25.14 -14.01
N ARG A 312 -11.12 26.11 -13.09
CA ARG A 312 -10.40 26.10 -11.82
C ARG A 312 -11.32 25.68 -10.69
N LEU A 313 -10.82 24.83 -9.80
CA LEU A 313 -11.54 24.37 -8.63
C LEU A 313 -10.61 24.30 -7.43
N ARG A 314 -11.17 24.52 -6.24
CA ARG A 314 -10.47 24.26 -4.98
C ARG A 314 -10.75 22.82 -4.56
N LEU A 315 -9.70 22.06 -4.28
CA LEU A 315 -9.79 20.68 -3.83
C LEU A 315 -9.42 20.61 -2.35
N ALA A 316 -10.21 19.85 -1.59
CA ALA A 316 -9.88 19.44 -0.24
C ALA A 316 -9.39 17.99 -0.24
N LEU A 317 -8.09 17.81 0.01
CA LEU A 317 -7.48 16.49 0.20
C LEU A 317 -7.43 16.14 1.68
N TYR A 318 -8.18 15.11 2.06
CA TYR A 318 -8.20 14.63 3.43
C TYR A 318 -7.07 13.62 3.65
N GLU A 319 -6.03 14.06 4.35
CA GLU A 319 -5.12 13.14 5.00
C GLU A 319 -5.87 12.52 6.20
N PRO A 320 -5.86 11.19 6.39
CA PRO A 320 -6.47 10.57 7.56
C PRO A 320 -5.96 11.17 8.87
N SER A 321 -4.72 11.70 8.84
CA SER A 321 -3.99 12.20 10.00
C SER A 321 -4.33 13.60 10.43
N ALA A 322 -4.69 14.42 9.47
CA ALA A 322 -4.85 15.83 9.66
C ALA A 322 -6.28 16.11 10.13
N SER A 323 -6.41 17.00 11.10
CA SER A 323 -7.72 17.53 11.49
C SER A 323 -8.29 18.50 10.47
N GLU A 324 -7.43 19.05 9.61
CA GLU A 324 -7.77 20.02 8.58
C GLU A 324 -7.39 19.45 7.21
N PRO A 325 -8.27 19.57 6.19
CA PRO A 325 -7.94 19.14 4.85
C PRO A 325 -6.84 20.02 4.26
N VAL A 326 -6.02 19.42 3.39
CA VAL A 326 -5.09 20.18 2.56
C VAL A 326 -5.90 20.81 1.43
N LEU A 327 -6.07 22.13 1.49
CA LEU A 327 -6.76 22.90 0.45
C LEU A 327 -5.75 23.30 -0.62
N LEU A 328 -6.05 22.98 -1.87
CA LEU A 328 -5.24 23.38 -3.01
C LEU A 328 -6.11 23.81 -4.19
N THR A 329 -5.58 24.67 -5.05
CA THR A 329 -6.24 25.08 -6.28
C THR A 329 -5.75 24.20 -7.41
N ALA A 330 -6.68 23.72 -8.23
CA ALA A 330 -6.37 22.93 -9.40
C ALA A 330 -7.08 23.48 -10.64
N GLU A 331 -6.49 23.23 -11.80
CA GLU A 331 -7.04 23.56 -13.10
C GLU A 331 -7.22 22.28 -13.91
N VAL A 332 -8.38 22.12 -14.54
CA VAL A 332 -8.64 21.00 -15.46
C VAL A 332 -7.83 21.24 -16.74
N VAL A 333 -6.69 20.58 -16.88
CA VAL A 333 -5.78 20.79 -18.02
C VAL A 333 -6.00 19.80 -19.15
N ARG A 334 -6.74 18.70 -18.89
CA ARG A 334 -7.01 17.67 -19.87
C ARG A 334 -8.25 16.86 -19.50
N ASP A 335 -8.97 16.41 -20.51
CA ASP A 335 -10.09 15.48 -20.40
C ASP A 335 -9.65 14.19 -21.08
N ASP A 336 -9.51 13.12 -20.29
CA ASP A 336 -9.12 11.79 -20.77
C ASP A 336 -10.38 10.91 -21.01
N GLY A 337 -11.56 11.52 -21.16
CA GLY A 337 -12.84 10.86 -21.41
C GLY A 337 -13.23 9.91 -20.28
N GLY A 338 -13.50 8.64 -20.60
CA GLY A 338 -13.85 7.63 -19.60
C GLY A 338 -12.74 7.35 -18.56
N ALA A 339 -11.51 7.78 -18.80
CA ALA A 339 -10.42 7.66 -17.83
C ALA A 339 -10.43 8.78 -16.76
N GLY A 340 -11.22 9.84 -16.96
CA GLY A 340 -11.35 10.95 -16.03
C GLY A 340 -10.71 12.26 -16.50
N LEU A 341 -10.67 13.25 -15.61
CA LEU A 341 -10.15 14.59 -15.87
C LEU A 341 -8.78 14.77 -15.22
N ALA A 342 -7.79 15.27 -15.96
CA ALA A 342 -6.48 15.58 -15.41
C ALA A 342 -6.45 17.00 -14.84
N LEU A 343 -6.11 17.09 -13.57
CA LEU A 343 -6.01 18.32 -12.81
C LEU A 343 -4.54 18.67 -12.58
N ARG A 344 -4.15 19.90 -12.91
CA ARG A 344 -2.85 20.48 -12.56
C ARG A 344 -3.02 21.34 -11.33
N PHE A 345 -2.16 21.17 -10.34
CA PHE A 345 -2.16 22.07 -9.18
C PHE A 345 -1.54 23.42 -9.56
N VAL A 346 -2.21 24.50 -9.17
CA VAL A 346 -1.85 25.87 -9.52
C VAL A 346 -1.48 26.62 -8.25
N ASP A 347 -0.42 27.42 -8.32
CA ASP A 347 0.07 28.27 -7.23
C ASP A 347 0.31 27.52 -5.91
N LEU A 348 0.85 26.30 -5.98
CA LEU A 348 1.03 25.41 -4.83
C LEU A 348 2.08 25.98 -3.86
N PRO A 349 1.70 26.48 -2.66
CA PRO A 349 2.67 27.01 -1.71
C PRO A 349 3.63 25.90 -1.24
N PRO A 350 4.89 26.22 -0.91
CA PRO A 350 5.88 25.22 -0.47
C PRO A 350 5.41 24.36 0.72
N GLU A 351 4.64 24.95 1.63
CA GLU A 351 4.05 24.27 2.79
C GLU A 351 3.04 23.20 2.38
N ILE A 352 2.16 23.54 1.43
CA ILE A 352 1.15 22.62 0.87
C ILE A 352 1.85 21.54 0.04
N ALA A 353 2.87 21.88 -0.75
CA ALA A 353 3.68 20.92 -1.48
C ALA A 353 4.33 19.89 -0.53
N THR A 354 4.82 20.34 0.62
CA THR A 354 5.39 19.48 1.67
C THR A 354 4.31 18.59 2.32
N GLN A 355 3.13 19.14 2.61
CA GLN A 355 1.98 18.35 3.10
C GLN A 355 1.56 17.27 2.10
N LEU A 356 1.48 17.64 0.82
CA LEU A 356 1.13 16.74 -0.27
C LEU A 356 2.15 15.60 -0.42
N GLY A 357 3.44 15.91 -0.32
CA GLY A 357 4.50 14.90 -0.30
C GLY A 357 4.35 13.90 0.84
N ARG A 358 3.87 14.33 2.01
CA ARG A 358 3.56 13.43 3.14
C ARG A 358 2.36 12.53 2.87
N ILE A 359 1.29 13.06 2.28
CA ILE A 359 0.11 12.27 1.87
C ILE A 359 0.53 11.17 0.90
N ILE A 360 1.32 11.54 -0.11
CA ILE A 360 1.83 10.65 -1.15
C ILE A 360 2.68 9.52 -0.54
N ALA A 361 3.57 9.86 0.40
CA ALA A 361 4.44 8.89 1.07
C ALA A 361 3.68 7.92 2.02
N ALA A 362 2.46 8.26 2.44
CA ALA A 362 1.67 7.50 3.40
C ALA A 362 0.68 6.49 2.78
N LEU A 363 0.68 6.33 1.45
CA LEU A 363 -0.20 5.38 0.75
C LEU A 363 0.29 3.92 0.93
N PRO A 364 -0.60 2.92 1.08
CA PRO A 364 -0.28 1.58 1.58
C PRO A 364 0.53 0.69 0.61
N ALA A 365 1.35 -0.24 1.14
CA ALA A 365 2.19 -1.19 0.37
C ALA A 365 1.44 -2.41 -0.18
N LEU A 366 0.33 -2.80 0.42
CA LEU A 366 -0.48 -3.92 -0.06
C LEU A 366 -1.81 -3.35 -0.50
N GLU A 367 -2.24 -3.75 -1.69
CA GLU A 367 -3.57 -3.45 -2.19
C GLU A 367 -4.37 -4.76 -2.25
N SER A 368 -5.51 -4.82 -1.55
CA SER A 368 -6.51 -5.82 -1.86
C SER A 368 -7.20 -5.44 -3.17
N LEU A 369 -7.14 -6.32 -4.17
CA LEU A 369 -7.75 -6.08 -5.48
C LEU A 369 -9.20 -6.53 -5.55
N ARG A 370 -9.71 -7.17 -4.48
CA ARG A 370 -11.09 -7.62 -4.40
C ARG A 370 -12.05 -6.43 -4.47
N PRO A 371 -13.14 -6.51 -5.25
CA PRO A 371 -14.15 -5.46 -5.24
C PRO A 371 -14.78 -5.37 -3.85
N GLU A 372 -14.52 -4.28 -3.12
CA GLU A 372 -15.30 -3.98 -1.91
C GLU A 372 -16.72 -3.58 -2.35
N PRO A 373 -17.77 -4.00 -1.61
CA PRO A 373 -19.10 -3.45 -1.79
C PRO A 373 -19.04 -1.95 -1.48
N ARG A 374 -19.14 -1.12 -2.52
CA ARG A 374 -19.10 0.34 -2.44
C ARG A 374 -20.10 0.84 -1.40
N ARG A 375 -19.63 1.45 -0.31
CA ARG A 375 -20.48 2.26 0.58
C ARG A 375 -20.65 3.62 -0.05
N ILE A 376 -21.84 3.87 -0.60
CA ILE A 376 -22.24 5.15 -1.18
C ILE A 376 -22.31 6.19 -0.06
N VAL A 377 -21.54 7.27 -0.17
CA VAL A 377 -21.72 8.50 0.61
C VAL A 377 -22.69 9.37 -0.18
N LEU A 378 -23.90 9.57 0.34
CA LEU A 378 -24.88 10.50 -0.22
C LEU A 378 -24.53 11.91 0.28
N ALA A 379 -24.12 12.80 -0.62
CA ALA A 379 -24.11 14.24 -0.39
C ALA A 379 -25.30 14.86 -1.15
N GLU A 380 -26.00 15.78 -0.48
CA GLU A 380 -27.22 16.43 -0.95
C GLU A 380 -26.90 17.58 -1.93
N LEU A 381 -27.52 17.54 -3.11
CA LEU A 381 -27.41 18.56 -4.17
C LEU A 381 -28.40 19.70 -3.90
N VAL A 382 -27.89 20.90 -3.60
CA VAL A 382 -28.71 22.13 -3.53
C VAL A 382 -28.70 22.79 -4.91
N ALA A 383 -29.91 22.99 -5.47
CA ALA A 383 -30.15 23.46 -6.83
C ALA A 383 -29.48 24.82 -7.18
N PRO A 384 -29.15 25.06 -8.46
CA PRO A 384 -28.66 26.36 -8.92
C PRO A 384 -29.75 27.43 -8.83
N ARG A 385 -29.40 28.62 -8.33
CA ARG A 385 -30.25 29.81 -8.46
C ARG A 385 -30.29 30.21 -9.94
N SER A 386 -31.50 30.25 -10.51
CA SER A 386 -31.74 30.85 -11.82
C SER A 386 -31.41 32.33 -11.77
N VAL A 387 -30.51 32.78 -12.65
CA VAL A 387 -30.32 34.20 -12.94
C VAL A 387 -31.38 34.58 -13.98
N ALA A 388 -32.25 35.52 -13.60
CA ALA A 388 -33.17 36.21 -14.51
C ALA A 388 -32.45 37.40 -15.17
#